data_AF-E6YGI6-F1
#
_entry.id   AF-E6YGI6-F1
#
_cell.length_a   1.000
_cell.length_b   1.000
_cell.length_c   1.000
_cell.angle_alpha   90.00
_cell.angle_beta   90.00
_cell.angle_gamma   90.00
#
_symmetry.space_group_name_H-M   'P 1'
#
loop_
_entity.id
_entity.type
_entity.pdbx_description
1 polymer ?
#
loop_
_entity_poly.entity_id
_entity_poly.type
_entity_poly.pdbx_seq_one_letter_code
_entity_poly.pdbx_strand_id
1 'polypeptide(L)'
;MVHSLLSRWYMNIVLFISLLFTTINIVNAQLPPIEEHDQNFSLQEIIASGHNFFGKTAGSIAIAIENIFSRYGHPNAYILGEEASGAFFAGLTYGEGKIFTKSYGQHKIFWQGPSVGWDFGGQGSRAMILVYDLNKINNLWGRYGGISGSAYLIAGVGFHVLKRNNTLLIPIRTGVGARLGINMGYLKLTPTPTWNPF
;
A
#
# COMPACT_ATOMS: atom_id res chain seq x y z
N MET A 1 38.26 65.53 49.81
CA MET A 1 36.84 65.42 49.40
C MET A 1 36.74 65.09 47.89
N VAL A 2 37.42 64.04 47.42
CA VAL A 2 37.42 63.62 45.99
C VAL A 2 37.28 62.10 45.84
N HIS A 3 37.55 61.32 46.90
CA HIS A 3 37.47 59.85 46.85
C HIS A 3 36.05 59.23 46.90
N SER A 4 34.99 60.00 47.14
CA SER A 4 33.62 59.43 47.30
C SER A 4 32.74 59.47 46.03
N LEU A 5 33.21 60.06 44.94
CA LEU A 5 32.44 60.17 43.68
C LEU A 5 32.70 58.99 42.72
N LEU A 6 33.91 58.41 42.76
CA LEU A 6 34.29 57.27 41.90
C LEU A 6 33.65 55.93 42.32
N SER A 7 33.35 55.73 43.60
CA SER A 7 32.73 54.49 44.10
C SER A 7 31.23 54.39 43.80
N ARG A 8 30.53 55.53 43.64
CA ARG A 8 29.12 55.58 43.25
C ARG A 8 28.89 55.25 41.78
N TRP A 9 29.91 55.43 40.93
CA TRP A 9 29.85 55.08 39.51
C TRP A 9 30.05 53.57 39.28
N TYR A 10 30.92 52.93 40.05
CA TYR A 10 31.15 51.48 39.97
C TYR A 10 29.98 50.64 40.53
N MET A 11 29.30 51.11 41.58
CA MET A 11 28.18 50.36 42.17
C MET A 11 26.93 50.29 41.26
N ASN A 12 26.70 51.29 40.42
CA ASN A 12 25.54 51.31 39.51
C ASN A 12 25.76 50.49 38.23
N ILE A 13 27.02 50.25 37.83
CA ILE A 13 27.35 49.41 36.67
C ILE A 13 27.22 47.92 37.01
N VAL A 14 27.57 47.52 38.23
CA VAL A 14 27.46 46.12 38.67
C VAL A 14 25.99 45.70 38.88
N LEU A 15 25.13 46.60 39.36
CA LEU A 15 23.68 46.34 39.53
C LEU A 15 22.89 46.26 38.21
N PHE A 16 23.42 46.81 37.11
CA PHE A 16 22.77 46.70 35.79
C PHE A 16 23.10 45.39 35.07
N ILE A 17 24.24 44.77 35.39
CA ILE A 17 24.68 43.50 34.78
C ILE A 17 24.00 42.29 35.45
N SER A 18 23.59 42.38 36.72
CA SER A 18 22.89 41.30 37.42
C SER A 18 21.40 41.15 37.04
N LEU A 19 20.82 42.10 36.31
CA LEU A 19 19.40 42.08 35.90
C LEU A 19 19.18 41.54 34.48
N LEU A 20 20.25 41.19 33.76
CA LEU A 20 20.23 40.59 32.42
C LEU A 20 20.37 39.06 32.41
N PHE A 21 20.27 38.43 33.58
CA PHE A 21 20.21 36.97 33.76
C PHE A 21 18.81 36.48 34.17
N THR A 22 17.76 37.20 33.76
CA THR A 22 16.38 36.69 33.82
C THR A 22 16.17 35.63 32.74
N THR A 23 16.44 34.38 33.12
CA THR A 23 15.74 33.17 32.67
C THR A 23 15.31 33.17 31.20
N ILE A 24 16.25 32.83 30.31
CA ILE A 24 15.89 32.23 29.03
C ILE A 24 15.36 30.83 29.35
N ASN A 25 14.07 30.74 29.68
CA ASN A 25 13.34 29.48 29.59
C ASN A 25 13.25 29.17 28.10
N ILE A 26 14.23 28.40 27.61
CA ILE A 26 14.11 27.75 26.32
C ILE A 26 12.94 26.80 26.47
N VAL A 27 11.76 27.25 26.00
CA VAL A 27 10.67 26.35 25.68
C VAL A 27 11.23 25.45 24.60
N ASN A 28 11.70 24.26 25.01
CA ASN A 28 11.83 23.13 24.11
C ASN A 28 10.42 22.88 23.59
N ALA A 29 10.04 23.56 22.52
CA ALA A 29 9.01 23.10 21.63
C ALA A 29 9.57 21.80 21.03
N GLN A 30 9.41 20.71 21.78
CA GLN A 30 9.48 19.38 21.24
C GLN A 30 8.41 19.38 20.16
N LEU A 31 8.83 19.56 18.90
CA LEU A 31 7.95 19.34 17.77
C LEU A 31 7.30 17.97 18.05
N PRO A 32 5.96 17.87 18.03
CA PRO A 32 5.33 16.56 18.14
C PRO A 32 6.07 15.65 17.14
N PRO A 33 6.40 14.40 17.52
CA PRO A 33 6.97 13.46 16.57
C PRO A 33 6.16 13.59 15.30
N ILE A 34 6.82 13.86 14.17
CA ILE A 34 6.17 13.68 12.88
C ILE A 34 5.75 12.21 12.95
N GLU A 35 4.46 11.94 13.13
CA GLU A 35 3.95 10.59 12.95
C GLU A 35 4.37 10.25 11.53
N GLU A 36 5.44 9.46 11.38
CA GLU A 36 5.64 8.66 10.20
C GLU A 36 4.35 7.84 10.13
N HIS A 37 3.36 8.38 9.44
CA HIS A 37 2.19 7.63 9.05
C HIS A 37 2.78 6.43 8.36
N ASP A 38 2.73 5.26 9.03
CA ASP A 38 3.18 4.02 8.45
C ASP A 38 2.45 3.90 7.11
N GLN A 39 3.19 4.18 6.04
CA GLN A 39 2.64 4.25 4.70
C GLN A 39 2.26 2.85 4.23
N ASN A 40 2.69 1.83 4.98
CA ASN A 40 2.55 0.45 4.64
C ASN A 40 1.48 -0.25 5.50
N PHE A 41 0.95 -1.33 4.96
CA PHE A 41 0.07 -2.24 5.67
C PHE A 41 0.90 -3.34 6.32
N SER A 42 0.61 -3.62 7.58
CA SER A 42 1.19 -4.75 8.31
C SER A 42 0.71 -6.09 7.75
N LEU A 43 1.48 -7.14 8.03
CA LEU A 43 1.11 -8.51 7.68
C LEU A 43 -0.27 -8.89 8.24
N GLN A 44 -0.54 -8.54 9.50
CA GLN A 44 -1.78 -8.88 10.18
C GLN A 44 -2.98 -8.17 9.55
N GLU A 45 -2.84 -6.91 9.14
CA GLU A 45 -3.90 -6.17 8.44
C GLU A 45 -4.26 -6.81 7.09
N ILE A 46 -3.27 -7.24 6.33
CA ILE A 46 -3.49 -7.90 5.05
C ILE A 46 -4.09 -9.29 5.23
N ILE A 47 -3.62 -10.09 6.20
CA ILE A 47 -4.24 -11.40 6.53
C ILE A 47 -5.69 -11.22 6.96
N ALA A 48 -5.98 -10.27 7.86
CA ALA A 48 -7.33 -10.02 8.33
C ALA A 48 -8.25 -9.58 7.19
N SER A 49 -7.78 -8.67 6.33
CA SER A 49 -8.51 -8.23 5.14
C SER A 49 -8.76 -9.39 4.18
N GLY A 50 -7.77 -10.27 3.98
CA GLY A 50 -7.87 -11.46 3.15
C GLY A 50 -8.91 -12.45 3.67
N HIS A 51 -8.86 -12.80 4.95
CA HIS A 51 -9.86 -13.70 5.56
C HIS A 51 -11.29 -13.15 5.45
N ASN A 52 -11.47 -11.86 5.70
CA ASN A 52 -12.77 -11.22 5.58
C ASN A 52 -13.27 -11.25 4.13
N PHE A 53 -12.38 -11.02 3.17
CA PHE A 53 -12.71 -10.92 1.76
C PHE A 53 -12.96 -12.28 1.09
N PHE A 54 -12.05 -13.24 1.26
CA PHE A 54 -12.17 -14.57 0.67
C PHE A 54 -13.09 -15.51 1.48
N GLY A 55 -13.43 -15.15 2.72
CA GLY A 55 -14.25 -15.94 3.62
C GLY A 55 -13.42 -16.90 4.49
N LYS A 56 -13.98 -17.27 5.65
CA LYS A 56 -13.32 -18.08 6.70
C LYS A 56 -12.85 -19.46 6.25
N THR A 57 -13.32 -19.97 5.10
CA THR A 57 -12.88 -21.24 4.50
C THR A 57 -11.51 -21.14 3.82
N ALA A 58 -10.99 -19.93 3.57
CA ALA A 58 -9.67 -19.69 2.98
C ALA A 58 -8.54 -19.78 4.02
N GLY A 59 -8.51 -20.85 4.83
CA GLY A 59 -7.53 -21.01 5.92
C GLY A 59 -6.07 -21.04 5.48
N SER A 60 -5.81 -21.25 4.18
CA SER A 60 -4.47 -21.26 3.59
C SER A 60 -3.94 -19.90 3.13
N ILE A 61 -4.74 -18.83 3.20
CA ILE A 61 -4.32 -17.54 2.64
C ILE A 61 -3.23 -16.85 3.47
N ALA A 62 -3.21 -17.07 4.78
CA ALA A 62 -2.18 -16.53 5.67
C ALA A 62 -0.78 -16.97 5.21
N ILE A 63 -0.60 -18.25 4.90
CA ILE A 63 0.69 -18.81 4.44
C ILE A 63 1.15 -18.14 3.14
N ALA A 64 0.23 -17.93 2.19
CA ALA A 64 0.56 -17.25 0.94
C ALA A 64 0.95 -15.78 1.17
N ILE A 65 0.24 -15.06 2.03
CA ILE A 65 0.54 -13.66 2.36
C ILE A 65 1.87 -13.56 3.11
N GLU A 66 2.12 -14.40 4.11
CA GLU A 66 3.41 -14.47 4.83
C GLU A 66 4.57 -14.68 3.86
N ASN A 67 4.37 -15.56 2.88
CA ASN A 67 5.35 -15.87 1.86
C ASN A 67 5.54 -14.73 0.83
N ILE A 68 4.54 -13.88 0.61
CA ILE A 68 4.69 -12.64 -0.17
C ILE A 68 5.46 -11.61 0.68
N PHE A 69 5.07 -11.41 1.94
CA PHE A 69 5.71 -10.45 2.83
C PHE A 69 7.18 -10.76 3.07
N SER A 70 7.54 -12.04 3.21
CA SER A 70 8.94 -12.44 3.38
C SER A 70 9.83 -12.11 2.17
N ARG A 71 9.23 -11.92 0.98
CA ARG A 71 9.95 -11.68 -0.28
C ARG A 71 9.91 -10.23 -0.73
N TYR A 72 8.77 -9.56 -0.53
CA TYR A 72 8.51 -8.24 -1.07
C TYR A 72 8.33 -7.18 0.02
N GLY A 73 8.33 -7.58 1.30
CA GLY A 73 8.11 -6.67 2.42
C GLY A 73 6.65 -6.24 2.56
N HIS A 74 6.45 -5.00 2.97
CA HIS A 74 5.13 -4.46 3.30
C HIS A 74 4.55 -3.64 2.13
N PRO A 75 3.30 -3.90 1.70
CA PRO A 75 2.65 -3.13 0.65
C PRO A 75 2.15 -1.79 1.18
N ASN A 76 2.14 -0.74 0.35
CA ASN A 76 1.56 0.56 0.70
C ASN A 76 0.11 0.74 0.22
N ALA A 77 -0.41 -0.22 -0.53
CA ALA A 77 -1.84 -0.32 -0.86
C ALA A 77 -2.27 -1.75 -1.14
N TYR A 78 -3.57 -2.01 -1.10
CA TYR A 78 -4.15 -3.27 -1.59
C TYR A 78 -5.50 -3.05 -2.26
N ILE A 79 -5.86 -3.92 -3.18
CA ILE A 79 -7.13 -3.89 -3.92
C ILE A 79 -7.93 -5.13 -3.52
N LEU A 80 -9.23 -4.95 -3.33
CA LEU A 80 -10.19 -6.05 -3.21
C LEU A 80 -11.26 -5.90 -4.29
N GLY A 81 -11.58 -6.97 -4.99
CA GLY A 81 -12.71 -6.98 -5.91
C GLY A 81 -12.94 -8.29 -6.64
N GLU A 82 -13.86 -8.26 -7.59
CA GLU A 82 -14.36 -9.44 -8.27
C GLU A 82 -14.02 -9.37 -9.75
N GLU A 83 -13.78 -10.54 -10.33
CA GLU A 83 -13.38 -10.75 -11.71
C GLU A 83 -14.44 -11.61 -12.40
N ALA A 84 -14.86 -11.16 -13.58
CA ALA A 84 -15.59 -11.96 -14.54
C ALA A 84 -14.61 -12.36 -15.64
N SER A 85 -14.47 -13.66 -15.90
CA SER A 85 -13.57 -14.15 -16.93
C SER A 85 -14.15 -15.33 -17.69
N GLY A 86 -13.69 -15.57 -18.92
CA GLY A 86 -14.14 -16.75 -19.67
C GLY A 86 -14.01 -16.63 -21.18
N ALA A 87 -14.28 -17.75 -21.87
CA ALA A 87 -14.36 -17.79 -23.33
C ALA A 87 -15.49 -16.90 -23.88
N PHE A 88 -16.56 -16.69 -23.10
CA PHE A 88 -17.60 -15.70 -23.42
C PHE A 88 -17.04 -14.27 -23.55
N PHE A 89 -15.95 -13.97 -22.85
CA PHE A 89 -15.22 -12.70 -22.96
C PHE A 89 -13.99 -12.83 -23.88
N ALA A 90 -14.03 -13.74 -24.86
CA ALA A 90 -12.93 -13.99 -25.80
C ALA A 90 -11.59 -14.30 -25.13
N GLY A 91 -11.61 -14.98 -23.97
CA GLY A 91 -10.40 -15.29 -23.20
C GLY A 91 -9.82 -14.06 -22.48
N LEU A 92 -10.69 -13.13 -22.08
CA LEU A 92 -10.33 -11.98 -21.25
C LEU A 92 -10.95 -12.10 -19.86
N THR A 93 -10.33 -11.38 -18.93
CA THR A 93 -10.82 -11.10 -17.59
C THR A 93 -11.13 -9.63 -17.50
N TYR A 94 -12.28 -9.29 -16.91
CA TYR A 94 -12.66 -7.95 -16.50
C TYR A 94 -12.95 -7.96 -15.01
N GLY A 95 -12.27 -7.11 -14.25
CA GLY A 95 -12.50 -7.00 -12.83
C GLY A 95 -12.84 -5.58 -12.39
N GLU A 96 -13.53 -5.52 -11.27
CA GLU A 96 -13.96 -4.30 -10.60
C GLU A 96 -13.71 -4.44 -9.10
N GLY A 97 -13.23 -3.38 -8.47
CA GLY A 97 -12.96 -3.40 -7.04
C GLY A 97 -12.71 -2.02 -6.45
N LYS A 98 -12.12 -2.03 -5.25
CA LYS A 98 -11.67 -0.83 -4.54
C LYS A 98 -10.23 -0.99 -4.11
N ILE A 99 -9.43 0.06 -4.33
CA ILE A 99 -8.10 0.18 -3.74
C ILE A 99 -8.21 0.84 -2.37
N PHE A 100 -7.44 0.33 -1.42
CA PHE A 100 -7.28 0.80 -0.05
C PHE A 100 -5.84 1.29 0.10
N THR A 101 -5.69 2.54 0.52
CA THR A 101 -4.38 3.16 0.73
C THR A 101 -4.36 3.80 2.13
N LYS A 102 -3.19 3.88 2.76
CA LYS A 102 -3.04 4.60 4.05
C LYS A 102 -3.15 6.11 3.89
N SER A 103 -2.72 6.66 2.75
CA SER A 103 -2.54 8.12 2.58
C SER A 103 -3.36 8.80 1.50
N TYR A 104 -4.02 8.04 0.63
CA TYR A 104 -4.81 8.58 -0.50
C TYR A 104 -6.30 8.21 -0.43
N GLY A 105 -6.75 7.57 0.66
CA GLY A 105 -8.12 7.09 0.81
C GLY A 105 -8.43 5.86 -0.05
N GLN A 106 -9.71 5.69 -0.38
CA GLN A 106 -10.21 4.56 -1.16
C GLN A 106 -10.71 5.03 -2.52
N HIS A 107 -10.43 4.26 -3.58
CA HIS A 107 -10.86 4.59 -4.94
C HIS A 107 -11.45 3.36 -5.63
N LYS A 108 -12.46 3.58 -6.48
CA LYS A 108 -12.94 2.54 -7.38
C LYS A 108 -11.87 2.24 -8.43
N ILE A 109 -11.70 0.97 -8.76
CA ILE A 109 -10.72 0.54 -9.75
C ILE A 109 -11.28 -0.56 -10.62
N PHE A 110 -10.84 -0.58 -11.86
CA PHE A 110 -11.17 -1.60 -12.83
C PHE A 110 -9.89 -2.17 -13.42
N TRP A 111 -9.94 -3.42 -13.84
CA TRP A 111 -8.81 -4.03 -14.53
C TRP A 111 -9.23 -4.99 -15.62
N GLN A 112 -8.32 -5.19 -16.57
CA GLN A 112 -8.49 -6.08 -17.70
C GLN A 112 -7.23 -6.91 -17.92
N GLY A 113 -7.37 -8.18 -18.28
CA GLY A 113 -6.24 -9.06 -18.54
C GLY A 113 -6.62 -10.27 -19.37
N PRO A 114 -5.65 -11.08 -19.84
CA PRO A 114 -5.93 -12.36 -20.47
C PRO A 114 -6.49 -13.34 -19.42
N SER A 115 -7.46 -14.15 -19.81
CA SER A 115 -7.98 -15.27 -19.01
C SER A 115 -7.59 -16.59 -19.64
N VAL A 116 -7.13 -17.53 -18.82
CA VAL A 116 -6.87 -18.92 -19.21
C VAL A 116 -7.97 -19.85 -18.67
N GLY A 117 -9.06 -19.28 -18.11
CA GLY A 117 -10.08 -20.04 -17.39
C GLY A 117 -11.49 -19.86 -17.90
N TRP A 118 -12.34 -20.78 -17.46
CA TRP A 118 -13.80 -20.69 -17.51
C TRP A 118 -14.28 -20.38 -16.09
N ASP A 119 -14.64 -19.13 -15.80
CA ASP A 119 -15.46 -18.85 -14.61
C ASP A 119 -16.91 -19.18 -14.97
N PHE A 120 -17.26 -20.48 -14.98
CA PHE A 120 -18.63 -20.93 -15.13
C PHE A 120 -19.36 -20.78 -13.78
N GLY A 121 -20.04 -19.65 -13.63
CA GLY A 121 -20.86 -19.35 -12.47
C GLY A 121 -20.98 -17.83 -12.38
N GLY A 122 -22.18 -17.29 -12.63
CA GLY A 122 -22.43 -15.83 -12.71
C GLY A 122 -22.13 -15.01 -11.45
N GLN A 123 -21.39 -15.56 -10.49
CA GLN A 123 -20.91 -14.90 -9.26
C GLN A 123 -19.47 -14.39 -9.37
N GLY A 124 -18.73 -14.67 -10.46
CA GLY A 124 -17.34 -14.21 -10.64
C GLY A 124 -16.35 -14.86 -9.67
N SER A 125 -15.08 -14.47 -9.77
CA SER A 125 -14.01 -14.89 -8.85
C SER A 125 -13.44 -13.72 -8.07
N ARG A 126 -13.13 -13.92 -6.78
CA ARG A 126 -12.55 -12.87 -5.93
C ARG A 126 -11.05 -12.76 -6.16
N ALA A 127 -10.53 -11.53 -6.16
CA ALA A 127 -9.11 -11.21 -6.24
C ALA A 127 -8.71 -10.14 -5.21
N MET A 128 -7.61 -10.39 -4.53
CA MET A 128 -6.91 -9.41 -3.71
C MET A 128 -5.60 -9.07 -4.40
N ILE A 129 -5.27 -7.80 -4.60
CA ILE A 129 -4.01 -7.40 -5.26
C ILE A 129 -3.22 -6.55 -4.28
N LEU A 130 -2.05 -7.03 -3.86
CA LEU A 130 -1.14 -6.21 -3.06
C LEU A 130 -0.37 -5.26 -3.98
N VAL A 131 -0.22 -4.01 -3.55
CA VAL A 131 0.40 -2.95 -4.33
C VAL A 131 1.59 -2.40 -3.53
N TYR A 132 2.76 -2.41 -4.16
CA TYR A 132 4.02 -1.93 -3.58
C TYR A 132 4.52 -0.72 -4.35
N ASP A 133 5.24 0.17 -3.64
CA ASP A 133 5.87 1.38 -4.20
C ASP A 133 4.90 2.28 -4.99
N LEU A 134 3.64 2.37 -4.52
CA LEU A 134 2.67 3.31 -5.08
C LEU A 134 2.84 4.72 -4.50
N ASN A 135 3.60 5.56 -5.18
CA ASN A 135 3.90 6.93 -4.71
C ASN A 135 2.73 7.92 -4.86
N LYS A 136 1.84 7.71 -5.84
CA LYS A 136 0.67 8.55 -6.12
C LYS A 136 -0.39 7.69 -6.81
N ILE A 137 -1.67 7.93 -6.54
CA ILE A 137 -2.76 7.16 -7.15
C ILE A 137 -2.72 7.17 -8.69
N ASN A 138 -2.32 8.30 -9.29
CA ASN A 138 -2.21 8.42 -10.75
C ASN A 138 -1.12 7.53 -11.37
N ASN A 139 -0.15 7.06 -10.58
CA ASN A 139 0.87 6.13 -11.06
C ASN A 139 0.35 4.70 -11.17
N LEU A 140 -0.79 4.41 -10.55
CA LEU A 140 -1.41 3.10 -10.58
C LEU A 140 -1.91 2.72 -11.98
N TRP A 141 -2.41 3.70 -12.74
CA TRP A 141 -3.07 3.47 -14.02
C TRP A 141 -2.10 3.02 -15.10
N GLY A 142 -2.53 2.06 -15.91
CA GLY A 142 -1.76 1.56 -17.04
C GLY A 142 -1.55 0.05 -17.01
N ARG A 143 -0.58 -0.41 -17.79
CA ARG A 143 -0.34 -1.82 -18.11
C ARG A 143 0.83 -2.35 -17.29
N TYR A 144 0.62 -3.48 -16.63
CA TYR A 144 1.64 -4.19 -15.85
C TYR A 144 1.98 -5.50 -16.56
N GLY A 145 3.27 -5.77 -16.70
CA GLY A 145 3.78 -7.00 -17.30
C GLY A 145 4.21 -8.00 -16.23
N GLY A 146 3.96 -9.28 -16.48
CA GLY A 146 4.34 -10.37 -15.59
C GLY A 146 5.85 -10.54 -15.48
N ILE A 147 6.31 -10.78 -14.26
CA ILE A 147 7.70 -11.18 -14.00
C ILE A 147 7.79 -12.70 -14.18
N SER A 148 8.69 -13.14 -15.06
CA SER A 148 8.92 -14.56 -15.33
C SER A 148 9.37 -15.30 -14.08
N GLY A 149 8.83 -16.50 -13.83
CA GLY A 149 9.18 -17.33 -12.67
C GLY A 149 8.62 -16.84 -11.33
N SER A 150 7.73 -15.84 -11.33
CA SER A 150 7.14 -15.29 -10.10
C SER A 150 5.85 -15.98 -9.65
N ALA A 151 5.37 -16.97 -10.40
CA ALA A 151 4.16 -17.72 -10.11
C ALA A 151 4.35 -18.69 -8.93
N TYR A 152 3.43 -18.64 -7.97
CA TYR A 152 3.37 -19.54 -6.82
C TYR A 152 1.95 -20.05 -6.60
N LEU A 153 1.83 -21.32 -6.20
CA LEU A 153 0.57 -21.95 -5.81
C LEU A 153 0.80 -22.76 -4.54
N ILE A 154 0.17 -22.36 -3.45
CA ILE A 154 0.34 -22.99 -2.13
C ILE A 154 -1.04 -23.21 -1.51
N ALA A 155 -1.36 -24.45 -1.19
CA ALA A 155 -2.60 -24.83 -0.49
C ALA A 155 -3.89 -24.21 -1.09
N GLY A 156 -3.97 -24.16 -2.43
CA GLY A 156 -5.13 -23.63 -3.15
C GLY A 156 -5.20 -22.10 -3.26
N VAL A 157 -4.14 -21.39 -2.86
CA VAL A 157 -3.96 -19.95 -3.06
C VAL A 157 -2.82 -19.72 -4.06
N GLY A 158 -3.08 -18.91 -5.08
CA GLY A 158 -2.14 -18.65 -6.16
C GLY A 158 -1.84 -17.17 -6.29
N PHE A 159 -0.58 -16.83 -6.53
CA PHE A 159 -0.16 -15.47 -6.84
C PHE A 159 0.96 -15.44 -7.87
N HIS A 160 1.15 -14.28 -8.49
CA HIS A 160 2.29 -13.97 -9.35
C HIS A 160 2.60 -12.48 -9.24
N VAL A 161 3.71 -12.01 -9.81
CA VAL A 161 4.11 -10.60 -9.74
C VAL A 161 4.01 -9.95 -11.10
N LEU A 162 3.41 -8.77 -11.12
CA LEU A 162 3.32 -7.88 -12.26
C LEU A 162 4.05 -6.57 -11.92
N LYS A 163 4.70 -5.95 -12.90
CA LYS A 163 5.47 -4.72 -12.70
C LYS A 163 5.14 -3.67 -13.76
N ARG A 164 5.11 -2.41 -13.31
CA ARG A 164 5.10 -1.21 -14.16
C ARG A 164 5.95 -0.14 -13.48
N ASN A 165 7.00 0.32 -14.16
CA ASN A 165 7.97 1.24 -13.58
C ASN A 165 8.52 0.66 -12.26
N ASN A 166 8.34 1.36 -11.12
CA ASN A 166 8.71 0.86 -9.81
C ASN A 166 7.59 0.14 -9.07
N THR A 167 6.35 0.24 -9.53
CA THR A 167 5.18 -0.30 -8.82
C THR A 167 5.02 -1.79 -9.13
N LEU A 168 4.86 -2.60 -8.07
CA LEU A 168 4.54 -4.02 -8.18
C LEU A 168 3.08 -4.25 -7.84
N LEU A 169 2.45 -5.14 -8.59
CA LEU A 169 1.16 -5.74 -8.24
C LEU A 169 1.38 -7.22 -8.00
N ILE A 170 0.79 -7.72 -6.92
CA ILE A 170 0.81 -9.15 -6.58
C ILE A 170 -0.64 -9.60 -6.44
N PRO A 171 -1.29 -10.05 -7.53
CA PRO A 171 -2.63 -10.60 -7.48
C PRO A 171 -2.63 -11.95 -6.75
N ILE A 172 -3.53 -12.10 -5.78
CA ILE A 172 -3.77 -13.28 -4.96
C ILE A 172 -5.18 -13.77 -5.28
N ARG A 173 -5.30 -15.06 -5.64
CA ARG A 173 -6.56 -15.74 -5.96
C ARG A 173 -6.65 -17.06 -5.21
N THR A 174 -7.86 -17.57 -5.02
CA THR A 174 -8.11 -18.86 -4.35
C THR A 174 -8.82 -19.85 -5.28
N GLY A 175 -8.79 -21.14 -4.92
CA GLY A 175 -9.57 -22.18 -5.60
C GLY A 175 -9.17 -22.40 -7.07
N VAL A 176 -10.13 -22.38 -7.98
CA VAL A 176 -9.89 -22.55 -9.43
C VAL A 176 -9.07 -21.37 -9.98
N GLY A 177 -9.35 -20.15 -9.52
CA GLY A 177 -8.62 -18.94 -9.91
C GLY A 177 -7.13 -18.98 -9.52
N ALA A 178 -6.80 -19.70 -8.44
CA ALA A 178 -5.41 -19.92 -8.04
C ALA A 178 -4.62 -20.77 -9.05
N ARG A 179 -5.26 -21.74 -9.71
CA ARG A 179 -4.57 -22.64 -10.65
C ARG A 179 -4.44 -22.03 -12.04
N LEU A 180 -5.45 -21.28 -12.47
CA LEU A 180 -5.53 -20.73 -13.82
C LEU A 180 -4.94 -19.31 -13.92
N GLY A 181 -5.00 -18.55 -12.83
CA GLY A 181 -4.56 -17.15 -12.79
C GLY A 181 -3.05 -16.92 -12.61
N ILE A 182 -2.26 -17.96 -12.33
CA ILE A 182 -0.81 -17.82 -12.07
C ILE A 182 0.05 -17.55 -13.32
N ASN A 183 -0.52 -17.69 -14.52
CA ASN A 183 0.16 -17.41 -15.79
C ASN A 183 -0.36 -16.15 -16.51
N MET A 184 -1.09 -15.28 -15.81
CA MET A 184 -1.53 -14.01 -16.39
C MET A 184 -0.36 -13.03 -16.47
N GLY A 185 0.31 -12.98 -17.61
CA GLY A 185 1.48 -12.12 -17.82
C GLY A 185 1.14 -10.64 -18.04
N TYR A 186 -0.11 -10.22 -17.88
CA TYR A 186 -0.57 -8.89 -18.22
C TYR A 186 -1.78 -8.47 -17.39
N LEU A 187 -1.79 -7.22 -16.93
CA LEU A 187 -2.94 -6.59 -16.31
C LEU A 187 -2.96 -5.09 -16.60
N LYS A 188 -4.09 -4.57 -17.09
CA LYS A 188 -4.33 -3.14 -17.26
C LYS A 188 -5.22 -2.63 -16.14
N LEU A 189 -4.82 -1.57 -15.44
CA LEU A 189 -5.61 -0.91 -14.40
C LEU A 189 -6.14 0.43 -14.93
N THR A 190 -7.43 0.70 -14.71
CA THR A 190 -8.11 1.93 -15.15
C THR A 190 -8.99 2.53 -14.05
N PRO A 191 -9.17 3.88 -14.04
CA PRO A 191 -10.09 4.55 -13.11
C PRO A 191 -11.56 4.42 -13.53
N THR A 192 -11.83 4.08 -14.79
CA THR A 192 -13.17 3.89 -15.35
C THR A 192 -13.27 2.53 -16.05
N PRO A 193 -14.47 1.93 -16.14
CA PRO A 193 -14.64 0.65 -16.81
C PRO A 193 -14.37 0.80 -18.30
N THR A 194 -13.68 -0.18 -18.89
CA THR A 194 -13.43 -0.21 -20.34
C THR A 194 -13.42 -1.64 -20.86
N TRP A 195 -13.93 -1.80 -22.07
CA TRP A 195 -13.85 -3.07 -22.80
C TRP A 195 -12.48 -3.28 -23.42
N ASN A 196 -11.73 -2.21 -23.71
CA ASN A 196 -10.44 -2.29 -24.39
C ASN A 196 -9.32 -2.67 -23.40
N PRO A 197 -8.74 -3.89 -23.47
CA PRO A 197 -7.70 -4.33 -22.55
C PRO A 197 -6.33 -3.73 -22.89
N PHE A 198 -6.18 -3.02 -24.02
CA PHE A 198 -4.97 -2.34 -24.44
C PHE A 198 -5.06 -0.86 -24.09
#